data_AF-A0A496R6X6-F1
#
_entry.id   AF-A0A496R6X6-F1
#
_cell.length_a   1.000
_cell.length_b   1.000
_cell.length_c   1.000
_cell.angle_alpha   90.00
_cell.angle_beta   90.00
_cell.angle_gamma   90.00
#
_symmetry.space_group_name_H-M   'P 1'
#
loop_
_entity.id
_entity.type
_entity.pdbx_description
1 polymer ?
#
loop_
_entity_poly.entity_id
_entity_poly.type
_entity_poly.pdbx_seq_one_letter_code
_entity_poly.pdbx_strand_id
1 'polypeptide(L)'
;MKELFEKKQSWGQEEIAQIEYSLLKGFMGVRTVESVEAALTYAHYLNSIGITSSNYPIFLKVLGVRNRHVIDALLGTRDPFLFMSSIQPNYFIVATCFSFLAKYHPAEIYTKTLGIILGVFQAAYNNPLDGYNIYPPTIADINSLGKHLIEEKGQDDLLNRSILDVLDKISELEGQNVDEEMEDLAVHAHNIRNNFFDSSKRLVDIIPNVLLKSEPLLDPEIDPRDHVPLAQAEGKGSAPAKEKAEKPAEKKD
;
A
#
# COMPACT_ATOMS: atom_id res chain seq x y z
N MET A 1 53.53 -24.65 4.70
CA MET A 1 52.87 -23.33 4.59
C MET A 1 51.80 -23.45 3.52
N LYS A 2 50.64 -23.99 3.91
CA LYS A 2 49.39 -23.23 4.06
C LYS A 2 49.05 -22.48 2.77
N GLU A 3 48.34 -23.22 1.93
CA GLU A 3 47.48 -22.74 0.86
C GLU A 3 46.60 -21.59 1.38
N LEU A 4 47.03 -20.36 1.10
CA LEU A 4 46.22 -19.15 1.15
C LEU A 4 46.38 -18.45 -0.19
N PHE A 5 46.14 -19.20 -1.27
CA PHE A 5 45.71 -18.56 -2.51
C PHE A 5 44.27 -18.14 -2.24
N GLU A 6 44.10 -16.93 -1.74
CA GLU A 6 42.84 -16.19 -1.89
C GLU A 6 42.41 -16.35 -3.34
N LYS A 7 41.34 -17.13 -3.57
CA LYS A 7 40.65 -17.13 -4.85
C LYS A 7 40.39 -15.66 -5.17
N LYS A 8 41.04 -15.11 -6.20
CA LYS A 8 40.61 -13.85 -6.81
C LYS A 8 39.14 -14.03 -7.16
N GLN A 9 38.26 -13.57 -6.29
CA GLN A 9 36.83 -13.64 -6.49
C GLN A 9 36.51 -12.63 -7.58
N SER A 10 36.40 -13.11 -8.81
CA SER A 10 35.97 -12.30 -9.95
C SER A 10 34.45 -12.20 -9.90
N TRP A 11 33.94 -10.99 -9.68
CA TRP A 11 32.50 -10.74 -9.64
C TRP A 11 31.97 -10.54 -11.06
N GLY A 12 30.97 -11.32 -11.45
CA GLY A 12 30.24 -11.11 -12.69
C GLY A 12 29.25 -9.93 -12.58
N GLN A 13 28.90 -9.31 -13.71
CA GLN A 13 27.87 -8.24 -13.71
C GLN A 13 26.51 -8.75 -13.19
N GLU A 14 26.16 -10.00 -13.49
CA GLU A 14 24.93 -10.62 -12.99
C GLU A 14 24.95 -10.80 -11.46
N GLU A 15 26.09 -11.21 -10.90
CA GLU A 15 26.25 -11.38 -9.45
C GLU A 15 26.17 -10.03 -8.74
N ILE A 16 26.79 -8.98 -9.31
CA ILE A 16 26.71 -7.62 -8.78
C ILE A 16 25.24 -7.16 -8.78
N ALA A 17 24.53 -7.33 -9.89
CA ALA A 17 23.12 -6.97 -9.99
C ALA A 17 22.23 -7.73 -8.98
N GLN A 18 22.51 -9.02 -8.73
CA GLN A 18 21.80 -9.80 -7.71
C GLN A 18 22.07 -9.29 -6.29
N ILE A 19 23.32 -8.92 -5.99
CA ILE A 19 23.69 -8.34 -4.69
C ILE A 19 22.98 -7.00 -4.50
N GLU A 20 23.03 -6.11 -5.50
CA GLU A 20 22.35 -4.81 -5.48
C GLU A 20 20.84 -4.99 -5.27
N TYR A 21 20.22 -5.94 -5.99
CA TYR A 21 18.81 -6.26 -5.82
C TYR A 21 18.47 -6.77 -4.41
N SER A 22 19.34 -7.59 -3.82
CA SER A 22 19.18 -8.10 -2.46
C SER A 22 19.27 -6.98 -1.42
N LEU A 23 20.25 -6.09 -1.56
CA LEU A 23 20.40 -4.90 -0.72
C LEU A 23 19.17 -3.97 -0.82
N LEU A 24 18.68 -3.76 -2.04
CA LEU A 24 17.48 -2.96 -2.28
C LEU A 24 16.25 -3.59 -1.62
N LYS A 25 16.09 -4.91 -1.73
CA LYS A 25 15.04 -5.64 -1.02
C LYS A 25 15.17 -5.52 0.51
N GLY A 26 16.39 -5.43 1.02
CA GLY A 26 16.70 -5.24 2.43
C GLY A 26 16.09 -3.96 3.00
N PHE A 27 16.42 -2.79 2.43
CA PHE A 27 15.89 -1.52 2.96
C PHE A 27 14.40 -1.32 2.67
N MET A 28 13.88 -1.91 1.59
CA MET A 28 12.44 -1.87 1.29
C MET A 28 11.59 -2.61 2.34
N GLY A 29 12.20 -3.42 3.20
CA GLY A 29 11.55 -4.01 4.36
C GLY A 29 11.25 -3.02 5.49
N VAL A 30 11.80 -1.80 5.47
CA VAL A 30 11.54 -0.70 6.41
C VAL A 30 11.54 -1.09 7.89
N ARG A 31 12.44 -2.02 8.28
CA ARG A 31 12.55 -2.57 9.65
C ARG A 31 13.43 -1.75 10.59
N THR A 32 14.15 -0.78 10.04
CA THR A 32 15.01 0.13 10.80
C THR A 32 14.81 1.55 10.29
N VAL A 33 15.19 2.53 11.11
CA VAL A 33 15.07 3.96 10.76
C VAL A 33 15.89 4.29 9.51
N GLU A 34 17.09 3.72 9.37
CA GLU A 34 17.94 3.90 8.18
C GLU A 34 17.29 3.30 6.93
N SER A 35 16.58 2.17 7.10
CA SER A 35 15.86 1.53 6.01
C SER A 35 14.68 2.39 5.54
N VAL A 36 13.97 3.02 6.49
CA VAL A 36 12.90 3.99 6.19
C VAL A 36 13.45 5.19 5.44
N GLU A 37 14.56 5.79 5.89
CA GLU A 37 15.18 6.95 5.23
C GLU A 37 15.68 6.61 3.82
N ALA A 38 16.29 5.44 3.64
CA ALA A 38 16.71 4.95 2.33
C ALA A 38 15.52 4.73 1.39
N ALA A 39 14.45 4.08 1.87
CA ALA A 39 13.23 3.86 1.12
C ALA A 39 12.52 5.18 0.77
N LEU A 40 12.51 6.14 1.69
CA LEU A 40 11.92 7.47 1.50
C LEU A 40 12.68 8.26 0.44
N THR A 41 14.01 8.26 0.50
CA THR A 41 14.86 8.89 -0.52
C THR A 41 14.67 8.23 -1.89
N TYR A 42 14.58 6.90 -1.92
CA TYR A 42 14.31 6.15 -3.15
C TYR A 42 12.92 6.48 -3.72
N ALA A 43 11.90 6.61 -2.87
CA ALA A 43 10.56 6.99 -3.28
C ALA A 43 10.51 8.41 -3.86
N HIS A 44 11.23 9.38 -3.28
CA HIS A 44 11.38 10.72 -3.85
C HIS A 44 12.06 10.69 -5.22
N TYR A 45 13.11 9.89 -5.37
CA TYR A 45 13.78 9.73 -6.66
C TYR A 45 12.83 9.17 -7.72
N LEU A 46 12.05 8.13 -7.38
CA LEU A 46 11.05 7.58 -8.28
C LEU A 46 9.96 8.60 -8.64
N ASN A 47 9.48 9.38 -7.67
CA ASN A 47 8.52 10.46 -7.93
C ASN A 47 9.06 11.46 -8.96
N SER A 48 10.34 11.80 -8.88
CA SER A 48 11.00 12.74 -9.80
C SER A 48 11.15 12.21 -11.24
N ILE A 49 11.37 10.90 -11.41
CA ILE A 49 11.43 10.26 -12.74
C ILE A 49 10.03 10.18 -13.36
N GLY A 50 9.02 9.91 -12.54
CA GLY A 50 7.67 9.64 -12.99
C GLY A 50 7.46 8.21 -13.49
N ILE A 51 6.19 7.87 -13.66
CA ILE A 51 5.73 6.52 -13.98
C ILE A 51 5.65 6.36 -15.50
N THR A 52 6.23 5.27 -16.00
CA THR A 52 6.29 4.90 -17.43
C THR A 52 6.02 3.41 -17.58
N SER A 53 5.66 2.98 -18.79
CA SER A 53 5.39 1.57 -19.10
C SER A 53 6.58 0.63 -18.85
N SER A 54 7.81 1.15 -18.73
CA SER A 54 9.01 0.35 -18.47
C SER A 54 9.38 0.26 -16.99
N ASN A 55 8.98 1.23 -16.15
CA ASN A 55 9.42 1.31 -14.75
C ASN A 55 8.31 1.05 -13.73
N TYR A 56 7.05 0.97 -14.15
CA TYR A 56 5.89 0.78 -13.26
C TYR A 56 5.95 -0.44 -12.33
N PRO A 57 6.59 -1.58 -12.68
CA PRO A 57 6.69 -2.70 -11.74
C PRO A 57 7.45 -2.32 -10.46
N ILE A 58 8.38 -1.36 -10.56
CA ILE A 58 9.12 -0.83 -9.41
C ILE A 58 8.18 -0.01 -8.52
N PHE A 59 7.32 0.82 -9.12
CA PHE A 59 6.32 1.59 -8.37
C PHE A 59 5.35 0.66 -7.63
N LEU A 60 4.84 -0.39 -8.28
CA LEU A 60 4.01 -1.39 -7.63
C LEU A 60 4.72 -2.07 -6.45
N LYS A 61 6.01 -2.35 -6.59
CA LYS A 61 6.81 -2.93 -5.50
C LYS A 61 6.95 -1.98 -4.31
N VAL A 62 7.10 -0.68 -4.55
CA VAL A 62 7.18 0.35 -3.50
C VAL A 62 5.83 0.58 -2.84
N LEU A 63 4.72 0.50 -3.59
CA LEU A 63 3.37 0.55 -3.01
C LEU A 63 3.09 -0.58 -2.01
N GLY A 64 3.78 -1.72 -2.15
CA GLY A 64 3.73 -2.81 -1.19
C GLY A 64 4.45 -2.55 0.13
N VAL A 65 5.19 -1.44 0.26
CA VAL A 65 5.88 -1.05 1.51
C VAL A 65 4.86 -0.52 2.51
N ARG A 66 4.85 -1.12 3.71
CA ARG A 66 3.92 -0.77 4.80
C ARG A 66 4.41 0.42 5.64
N ASN A 67 4.74 1.54 5.00
CA ASN A 67 5.16 2.75 5.70
C ASN A 67 4.56 3.99 5.02
N ARG A 68 3.76 4.78 5.76
CA ARG A 68 2.99 5.89 5.21
C ARG A 68 3.90 6.99 4.66
N HIS A 69 5.05 7.21 5.29
CA HIS A 69 6.01 8.23 4.86
C HIS A 69 6.65 7.89 3.52
N VAL A 70 6.94 6.61 3.28
CA VAL A 70 7.45 6.14 1.98
C VAL A 70 6.40 6.30 0.89
N ILE A 71 5.14 5.96 1.17
CA ILE A 71 4.06 6.12 0.20
C ILE A 71 3.78 7.60 -0.08
N ASP A 72 3.80 8.44 0.94
CA ASP A 72 3.64 9.89 0.79
C ASP A 72 4.78 10.50 -0.03
N ALA A 73 6.02 10.05 0.18
CA ALA A 73 7.16 10.46 -0.64
C ALA A 73 7.05 10.00 -2.10
N LEU A 74 6.52 8.80 -2.33
CA LEU A 74 6.30 8.25 -3.67
C LEU A 74 5.20 9.01 -4.43
N LEU A 75 4.11 9.35 -3.73
CA LEU A 75 2.97 10.05 -4.31
C LEU A 75 3.25 11.54 -4.51
N GLY A 76 3.94 12.16 -3.55
CA GLY A 76 4.13 13.61 -3.48
C GLY A 76 2.80 14.34 -3.36
N THR A 77 2.52 15.23 -4.32
CA THR A 77 1.29 16.05 -4.37
C THR A 77 0.22 15.49 -5.30
N ARG A 78 0.44 14.32 -5.91
CA ARG A 78 -0.50 13.72 -6.86
C ARG A 78 -1.73 13.14 -6.16
N ASP A 79 -2.84 13.11 -6.88
CA ASP A 79 -4.04 12.40 -6.42
C ASP A 79 -3.77 10.88 -6.42
N PRO A 80 -3.99 10.18 -5.30
CA PRO A 80 -3.90 8.72 -5.25
C PRO A 80 -4.67 8.01 -6.38
N PHE A 81 -5.90 8.43 -6.69
CA PHE A 81 -6.74 7.75 -7.67
C PHE A 81 -6.20 7.85 -9.10
N LEU A 82 -5.44 8.90 -9.38
CA LEU A 82 -4.85 9.15 -10.71
C LEU A 82 -3.39 8.73 -10.80
N PHE A 83 -2.84 8.13 -9.74
CA PHE A 83 -1.41 7.84 -9.68
C PHE A 83 -0.91 6.98 -10.85
N MET A 84 -1.67 5.94 -11.20
CA MET A 84 -1.35 5.00 -12.29
C MET A 84 -2.01 5.34 -13.63
N SER A 85 -2.69 6.50 -13.74
CA SER A 85 -3.50 6.82 -14.94
C SER A 85 -2.68 7.03 -16.21
N SER A 86 -1.36 7.21 -16.09
CA SER A 86 -0.44 7.33 -17.24
C SER A 86 -0.16 5.99 -17.93
N ILE A 87 -0.61 4.88 -17.36
CA ILE A 87 -0.39 3.53 -17.89
C ILE A 87 -1.72 2.85 -18.11
N GLN A 88 -1.84 2.16 -19.24
CA GLN A 88 -2.99 1.32 -19.51
C GLN A 88 -3.03 0.14 -18.53
N PRO A 89 -4.16 -0.11 -17.86
CA PRO A 89 -4.34 -1.30 -17.03
C PRO A 89 -3.98 -2.56 -17.82
N ASN A 90 -3.21 -3.44 -17.19
CA ASN A 90 -2.85 -4.73 -17.74
C ASN A 90 -2.97 -5.79 -16.64
N TYR A 91 -2.96 -7.07 -17.05
CA TYR A 91 -3.10 -8.20 -16.14
C TYR A 91 -2.20 -8.09 -14.91
N PHE A 92 -0.91 -7.75 -15.10
CA PHE A 92 0.06 -7.69 -14.01
C PHE A 92 -0.26 -6.59 -12.99
N ILE A 93 -0.72 -5.42 -13.43
CA ILE A 93 -1.12 -4.33 -12.52
C ILE A 93 -2.35 -4.75 -11.70
N VAL A 94 -3.39 -5.25 -12.36
CA VAL A 94 -4.66 -5.61 -11.71
C VAL A 94 -4.46 -6.78 -10.73
N ALA A 95 -3.76 -7.82 -11.16
CA ALA A 95 -3.42 -8.97 -10.31
C ALA A 95 -2.59 -8.56 -9.08
N THR A 96 -1.64 -7.63 -9.24
CA THR A 96 -0.84 -7.14 -8.10
C THR A 96 -1.70 -6.36 -7.12
N CYS A 97 -2.66 -5.56 -7.62
CA CYS A 97 -3.59 -4.81 -6.78
C CYS A 97 -4.51 -5.74 -5.97
N PHE A 98 -5.09 -6.77 -6.61
CA PHE A 98 -5.87 -7.79 -5.89
C PHE A 98 -5.01 -8.58 -4.90
N SER A 99 -3.76 -8.89 -5.24
CA SER A 99 -2.83 -9.53 -4.30
C SER A 99 -2.59 -8.69 -3.05
N PHE A 100 -2.50 -7.37 -3.16
CA PHE A 100 -2.41 -6.50 -1.99
C PHE A 100 -3.68 -6.55 -1.13
N LEU A 101 -4.86 -6.46 -1.76
CA LEU A 101 -6.12 -6.57 -1.02
C LEU A 101 -6.25 -7.93 -0.33
N ALA A 102 -5.94 -9.03 -1.01
CA ALA A 102 -6.03 -10.37 -0.44
C ALA A 102 -5.08 -10.54 0.76
N LYS A 103 -3.84 -10.04 0.65
CA LYS A 103 -2.79 -10.20 1.66
C LYS A 103 -3.06 -9.42 2.95
N TYR A 104 -3.61 -8.22 2.87
CA TYR A 104 -3.75 -7.32 4.01
C TYR A 104 -5.15 -7.33 4.60
N HIS A 105 -5.26 -7.10 5.90
CA HIS A 105 -6.55 -7.02 6.59
C HIS A 105 -7.19 -5.62 6.44
N PRO A 106 -8.50 -5.51 6.72
CA PRO A 106 -9.16 -4.20 6.79
C PRO A 106 -8.41 -3.27 7.76
N ALA A 107 -8.29 -1.99 7.39
CA ALA A 107 -7.52 -0.96 8.11
C ALA A 107 -5.98 -1.11 8.17
N GLU A 108 -5.38 -2.19 7.65
CA GLU A 108 -3.91 -2.27 7.54
C GLU A 108 -3.33 -1.54 6.33
N ILE A 109 -4.15 -1.35 5.28
CA ILE A 109 -3.73 -0.66 4.07
C ILE A 109 -3.85 0.85 4.31
N TYR A 110 -2.74 1.56 4.11
CA TYR A 110 -2.74 3.02 4.16
C TYR A 110 -3.74 3.61 3.15
N THR A 111 -4.52 4.60 3.58
CA THR A 111 -5.64 5.17 2.81
C THR A 111 -5.24 5.61 1.40
N LYS A 112 -4.06 6.20 1.22
CA LYS A 112 -3.59 6.61 -0.12
C LYS A 112 -3.21 5.40 -0.98
N THR A 113 -2.59 4.37 -0.41
CA THR A 113 -2.32 3.11 -1.13
C THR A 113 -3.62 2.46 -1.60
N LEU A 114 -4.64 2.43 -0.75
CA LEU A 114 -5.97 1.94 -1.12
C LEU A 114 -6.57 2.78 -2.25
N GLY A 115 -6.49 4.12 -2.17
CA GLY A 115 -6.94 5.01 -3.25
C GLY A 115 -6.26 4.73 -4.60
N ILE A 116 -4.95 4.45 -4.60
CA ILE A 116 -4.22 4.07 -5.82
C ILE A 116 -4.75 2.75 -6.40
N ILE A 117 -4.95 1.74 -5.54
CA ILE A 117 -5.52 0.45 -5.95
C ILE A 117 -6.91 0.62 -6.54
N LEU A 118 -7.78 1.41 -5.89
CA LEU A 118 -9.13 1.68 -6.37
C LEU A 118 -9.13 2.45 -7.69
N GLY A 119 -8.23 3.42 -7.88
CA GLY A 119 -8.07 4.13 -9.14
C GLY A 119 -7.68 3.20 -10.30
N VAL A 120 -6.83 2.20 -10.06
CA VAL A 120 -6.51 1.15 -11.04
C VAL A 120 -7.75 0.35 -11.40
N PHE A 121 -8.54 -0.09 -10.42
CA PHE A 121 -9.74 -0.88 -10.69
C PHE A 121 -10.81 -0.08 -11.42
N GLN A 122 -11.01 1.19 -11.04
CA GLN A 122 -11.90 2.09 -11.77
C GLN A 122 -11.48 2.24 -13.23
N ALA A 123 -10.18 2.37 -13.51
CA ALA A 123 -9.69 2.43 -14.87
C ALA A 123 -9.84 1.09 -15.63
N ALA A 124 -9.61 -0.04 -14.96
CA ALA A 124 -9.67 -1.37 -15.56
C ALA A 124 -11.11 -1.83 -15.87
N TYR A 125 -12.03 -1.64 -14.92
CA TYR A 125 -13.42 -2.10 -15.00
C TYR A 125 -14.40 -1.00 -15.43
N ASN A 126 -13.91 0.14 -15.92
CA ASN A 126 -14.79 1.18 -16.50
C ASN A 126 -15.67 0.61 -17.64
N ASN A 127 -15.09 -0.27 -18.46
CA ASN A 127 -15.84 -1.21 -19.28
C ASN A 127 -15.72 -2.60 -18.63
N PRO A 128 -16.79 -3.14 -18.02
CA PRO A 128 -16.73 -4.39 -17.27
C PRO A 128 -16.18 -5.56 -18.09
N LEU A 129 -16.60 -5.68 -19.35
CA LEU A 129 -16.21 -6.79 -20.22
C LEU A 129 -14.74 -6.71 -20.63
N ASP A 130 -14.23 -5.51 -20.92
CA ASP A 130 -12.80 -5.31 -21.19
C ASP A 130 -11.96 -5.58 -19.93
N GLY A 131 -12.43 -5.12 -18.76
CA GLY A 131 -11.78 -5.37 -17.48
C GLY A 131 -11.68 -6.87 -17.16
N TYR A 132 -12.76 -7.61 -17.37
CA TYR A 132 -12.79 -9.07 -17.22
C TYR A 132 -11.82 -9.76 -18.19
N ASN A 133 -11.75 -9.31 -19.45
CA ASN A 133 -10.79 -9.84 -20.42
C ASN A 133 -9.33 -9.54 -20.05
N ILE A 134 -9.06 -8.40 -19.42
CA ILE A 134 -7.71 -8.04 -18.93
C ILE A 134 -7.33 -8.92 -17.73
N TYR A 135 -8.25 -9.07 -16.78
CA TYR A 135 -8.07 -9.88 -15.58
C TYR A 135 -9.45 -10.39 -15.13
N PRO A 136 -9.75 -11.70 -15.27
CA PRO A 136 -10.98 -12.28 -14.77
C PRO A 136 -10.84 -12.44 -13.24
N PRO A 137 -11.54 -11.62 -12.42
CA PRO A 137 -11.39 -11.69 -10.99
C PRO A 137 -12.16 -12.89 -10.45
N THR A 138 -11.67 -13.47 -9.35
CA THR A 138 -12.35 -14.56 -8.66
C THR A 138 -13.30 -14.03 -7.58
N ILE A 139 -14.22 -14.87 -7.09
CA ILE A 139 -15.05 -14.55 -5.92
C ILE A 139 -14.20 -14.15 -4.71
N ALA A 140 -13.02 -14.74 -4.54
CA ALA A 140 -12.08 -14.39 -3.48
C ALA A 140 -11.52 -12.96 -3.64
N ASP A 141 -11.29 -12.51 -4.87
CA ASP A 141 -10.85 -11.16 -5.18
C ASP A 141 -11.94 -10.13 -4.87
N ILE A 142 -13.19 -10.44 -5.23
CA ILE A 142 -14.35 -9.60 -4.91
C ILE A 142 -14.60 -9.51 -3.40
N ASN A 143 -14.46 -10.63 -2.68
CA ASN A 143 -14.48 -10.63 -1.21
C ASN A 143 -13.34 -9.80 -0.62
N SER A 144 -12.15 -9.87 -1.21
CA SER A 144 -10.99 -9.09 -0.79
C SER A 144 -11.15 -7.60 -1.08
N LEU A 145 -11.94 -7.21 -2.07
CA LEU A 145 -12.35 -5.84 -2.30
C LEU A 145 -13.42 -5.40 -1.30
N GLY A 146 -14.48 -6.18 -1.15
CA GLY A 146 -15.62 -5.89 -0.29
C GLY A 146 -15.26 -5.78 1.20
N LYS A 147 -14.26 -6.52 1.69
CA LYS A 147 -13.83 -6.45 3.11
C LYS A 147 -13.28 -5.08 3.52
N HIS A 148 -12.90 -4.22 2.57
CA HIS A 148 -12.41 -2.88 2.85
C HIS A 148 -13.54 -1.83 2.96
N LEU A 149 -14.80 -2.23 2.76
CA LEU A 149 -15.96 -1.39 3.03
C LEU A 149 -16.09 -1.12 4.54
N ILE A 150 -16.27 0.14 4.91
CA ILE A 150 -16.39 0.58 6.30
C ILE A 150 -17.84 0.99 6.55
N GLU A 151 -18.64 0.09 7.15
CA GLU A 151 -20.07 0.34 7.44
C GLU A 151 -20.28 1.61 8.28
N GLU A 152 -19.37 1.91 9.22
CA GLU A 152 -19.46 3.07 10.12
C GLU A 152 -19.39 4.43 9.39
N LYS A 153 -18.69 4.47 8.26
CA LYS A 153 -18.50 5.71 7.49
C LYS A 153 -19.61 5.95 6.46
N GLY A 154 -20.44 4.94 6.20
CA GLY A 154 -21.52 5.00 5.22
C GLY A 154 -21.04 5.16 3.78
N GLN A 155 -21.98 5.34 2.86
CA GLN A 155 -21.73 5.39 1.41
C GLN A 155 -21.02 6.67 0.92
N ASP A 156 -21.07 7.75 1.71
CA ASP A 156 -20.56 9.07 1.31
C ASP A 156 -19.03 9.17 1.48
N ASP A 157 -18.39 8.23 2.17
CA ASP A 157 -16.93 8.14 2.22
C ASP A 157 -16.37 7.79 0.84
N LEU A 158 -15.33 8.54 0.44
CA LEU A 158 -14.73 8.44 -0.88
C LEU A 158 -14.26 7.01 -1.21
N LEU A 159 -13.70 6.28 -0.25
CA LEU A 159 -13.21 4.92 -0.47
C LEU A 159 -14.38 3.95 -0.63
N ASN A 160 -15.39 4.06 0.24
CA ASN A 160 -16.59 3.22 0.15
C ASN A 160 -17.29 3.43 -1.18
N ARG A 161 -17.49 4.69 -1.59
CA ARG A 161 -18.07 5.02 -2.90
C ARG A 161 -17.26 4.39 -4.04
N SER A 162 -15.94 4.54 -4.04
CA SER A 162 -15.09 3.95 -5.08
C SER A 162 -15.16 2.43 -5.12
N ILE A 163 -15.23 1.75 -3.97
CA ILE A 163 -15.41 0.30 -3.92
C ILE A 163 -16.78 -0.10 -4.48
N LEU A 164 -17.84 0.59 -4.04
CA LEU A 164 -19.20 0.33 -4.51
C LEU A 164 -19.36 0.58 -6.01
N ASP A 165 -18.70 1.61 -6.56
CA ASP A 165 -18.70 1.90 -8.00
C ASP A 165 -18.01 0.77 -8.78
N VAL A 166 -16.90 0.21 -8.28
CA VAL A 166 -16.24 -0.94 -8.91
C VAL A 166 -17.11 -2.19 -8.82
N LEU A 167 -17.76 -2.45 -7.67
CA LEU A 167 -18.70 -3.57 -7.52
C LEU A 167 -19.92 -3.43 -8.44
N ASP A 168 -20.43 -2.22 -8.62
CA ASP A 168 -21.53 -1.91 -9.55
C ASP A 168 -21.11 -2.26 -10.99
N LYS A 169 -19.93 -1.81 -11.42
CA LYS A 169 -19.37 -2.15 -12.73
C LYS A 169 -19.22 -3.65 -12.93
N ILE A 170 -18.73 -4.38 -11.92
CA ILE A 170 -18.61 -5.84 -12.01
C ILE A 170 -20.00 -6.51 -12.05
N SER A 171 -21.00 -5.97 -11.35
CA SER A 171 -22.37 -6.49 -11.42
C SER A 171 -23.03 -6.29 -12.79
N GLU A 172 -22.60 -5.31 -13.59
CA GLU A 172 -23.06 -5.12 -14.97
C GLU A 172 -22.62 -6.25 -15.93
N LEU A 173 -21.76 -7.17 -15.48
CA LEU A 173 -21.43 -8.39 -16.22
C LEU A 173 -22.58 -9.40 -16.26
N GLU A 174 -23.58 -9.25 -15.37
CA GLU A 174 -24.77 -10.11 -15.35
C GLU A 174 -25.54 -10.01 -16.68
N GLY A 175 -25.91 -11.15 -17.25
CA GLY A 175 -26.67 -11.25 -18.50
C GLY A 175 -25.85 -11.15 -19.78
N GLN A 176 -24.52 -11.04 -19.70
CA GLN A 176 -23.65 -11.11 -20.87
C GLN A 176 -23.52 -12.54 -21.44
N ASN A 177 -23.94 -13.57 -20.70
CA ASN A 177 -24.00 -14.97 -21.13
C ASN A 177 -22.69 -15.50 -21.78
N VAL A 178 -21.54 -15.04 -21.28
CA VAL A 178 -20.22 -15.48 -21.79
C VAL A 178 -19.82 -16.80 -21.13
N ASP A 179 -19.86 -16.87 -19.81
CA ASP A 179 -19.59 -18.06 -19.00
C ASP A 179 -20.35 -18.00 -17.65
N GLU A 180 -20.49 -19.15 -16.99
CA GLU A 180 -21.23 -19.29 -15.71
C GLU A 180 -20.47 -18.63 -14.54
N GLU A 181 -19.14 -18.64 -14.58
CA GLU A 181 -18.29 -18.05 -13.53
C GLU A 181 -18.43 -16.52 -13.47
N MET A 182 -18.58 -15.86 -14.60
CA MET A 182 -18.82 -14.43 -14.75
C MET A 182 -20.19 -14.03 -14.18
N GLU A 183 -21.23 -14.83 -14.44
CA GLU A 183 -22.56 -14.60 -13.88
C GLU A 183 -22.53 -14.74 -12.35
N ASP A 184 -21.93 -15.80 -11.83
CA ASP A 184 -21.76 -16.01 -10.39
C ASP A 184 -21.00 -14.86 -9.73
N LEU A 185 -19.94 -14.38 -10.38
CA LEU A 185 -19.15 -13.24 -9.95
C LEU A 185 -19.99 -11.95 -9.89
N ALA A 186 -20.76 -11.67 -10.95
CA ALA A 186 -21.59 -10.49 -11.06
C ALA A 186 -22.67 -10.47 -9.97
N VAL A 187 -23.35 -11.61 -9.78
CA VAL A 187 -24.35 -11.80 -8.71
C VAL A 187 -23.71 -11.61 -7.34
N HIS A 188 -22.50 -12.14 -7.12
CA HIS A 188 -21.80 -11.98 -5.85
C HIS A 188 -21.44 -10.51 -5.56
N ALA A 189 -20.93 -9.78 -6.56
CA ALA A 189 -20.65 -8.36 -6.44
C ALA A 189 -21.92 -7.55 -6.13
N HIS A 190 -23.03 -7.86 -6.82
CA HIS A 190 -24.34 -7.27 -6.59
C HIS A 190 -24.83 -7.49 -5.15
N ASN A 191 -24.68 -8.72 -4.64
CA ASN A 191 -25.08 -9.08 -3.29
C ASN A 191 -24.30 -8.30 -2.22
N ILE A 192 -22.97 -8.17 -2.35
CA ILE A 192 -22.15 -7.37 -1.41
C ILE A 192 -22.65 -5.93 -1.36
N ARG A 193 -22.88 -5.33 -2.54
CA ARG A 193 -23.38 -3.96 -2.66
C ARG A 193 -24.75 -3.79 -1.99
N ASN A 194 -25.69 -4.70 -2.25
CA ASN A 194 -27.02 -4.64 -1.65
C ASN A 194 -26.98 -4.78 -0.12
N ASN A 195 -26.15 -5.68 0.40
CA ASN A 195 -25.99 -5.82 1.85
C ASN A 195 -25.36 -4.59 2.50
N PHE A 196 -24.51 -3.85 1.78
CA PHE A 196 -23.94 -2.61 2.30
C PHE A 196 -24.99 -1.48 2.39
N PHE A 197 -25.92 -1.40 1.44
CA PHE A 197 -27.00 -0.40 1.47
C PHE A 197 -28.12 -0.75 2.45
N ASP A 198 -28.33 -2.02 2.73
CA ASP A 198 -29.39 -2.49 3.62
C ASP A 198 -28.96 -2.40 5.09
N SER A 199 -29.49 -1.41 5.80
CA SER A 199 -29.26 -1.23 7.25
C SER A 199 -29.64 -2.42 8.14
N SER A 200 -30.42 -3.38 7.62
CA SER A 200 -30.80 -4.60 8.34
C SER A 200 -29.82 -5.77 8.15
N LYS A 201 -28.90 -5.67 7.19
CA LYS A 201 -27.93 -6.71 6.85
C LYS A 201 -26.51 -6.26 7.22
N ARG A 202 -25.61 -7.23 7.32
CA ARG A 202 -24.19 -6.97 7.61
C ARG A 202 -23.32 -7.58 6.52
N LEU A 203 -22.13 -7.02 6.31
CA LEU A 203 -21.15 -7.58 5.38
C LEU A 203 -20.73 -9.02 5.76
N VAL A 204 -20.80 -9.38 7.05
CA VAL A 204 -20.52 -10.73 7.55
C VAL A 204 -21.48 -11.81 7.00
N ASP A 205 -22.64 -11.41 6.49
CA ASP A 205 -23.64 -12.33 5.95
C ASP A 205 -23.25 -12.85 4.56
N ILE A 206 -22.33 -12.18 3.86
CA ILE A 206 -21.85 -12.56 2.52
C ILE A 206 -20.35 -12.83 2.52
N ILE A 207 -19.56 -11.98 3.17
CA ILE A 207 -18.11 -12.10 3.20
C ILE A 207 -17.73 -12.94 4.42
N PRO A 208 -16.90 -13.99 4.25
CA PRO A 208 -16.44 -14.81 5.36
C PRO A 208 -15.86 -13.95 6.49
N ASN A 209 -16.35 -14.15 7.71
CA ASN A 209 -15.95 -13.37 8.89
C ASN A 209 -14.43 -13.38 9.14
N VAL A 210 -13.73 -14.44 8.71
CA VAL A 210 -12.26 -14.52 8.80
C VAL A 210 -11.58 -13.38 8.03
N LEU A 211 -12.17 -12.91 6.93
CA LEU A 211 -11.63 -11.81 6.12
C LEU A 211 -11.97 -10.43 6.67
N LEU A 212 -13.00 -10.31 7.50
CA LEU A 212 -13.50 -9.06 8.05
C LEU A 212 -12.85 -8.68 9.39
N LYS A 213 -12.17 -9.63 10.04
CA LYS A 213 -11.46 -9.36 11.29
C LYS A 213 -10.26 -8.45 11.04
N SER A 214 -10.19 -7.36 11.78
CA SER A 214 -8.98 -6.57 11.93
C SER A 214 -8.09 -7.24 12.99
N GLU A 215 -6.86 -7.53 12.63
CA GLU A 215 -5.84 -7.92 13.61
C GLU A 215 -5.08 -6.68 14.09
N PRO A 216 -4.64 -6.63 15.36
CA PRO A 216 -3.75 -5.58 15.82
C PRO A 216 -2.46 -5.61 15.00
N LEU A 217 -2.02 -4.44 14.54
CA LEU A 217 -0.87 -4.26 13.66
C LEU A 217 0.35 -5.02 14.21
N LEU A 218 0.75 -6.10 13.53
CA LEU A 218 1.84 -6.99 13.99
C LEU A 218 3.20 -6.28 14.04
N ASP A 219 3.41 -5.32 13.13
CA ASP A 219 4.63 -4.53 13.04
C ASP A 219 4.29 -3.04 13.23
N PRO A 220 4.73 -2.39 14.32
CA PRO A 220 4.52 -0.96 14.51
C PRO A 220 5.27 -0.18 13.43
N GLU A 221 4.62 0.85 12.91
CA GLU A 221 5.22 1.73 11.92
C GLU A 221 6.42 2.49 12.51
N ILE A 222 7.52 2.55 11.75
CA ILE A 222 8.73 3.27 12.14
C ILE A 222 8.72 4.65 11.46
N ASP A 223 8.74 5.71 12.26
CA ASP A 223 8.86 7.08 11.77
C ASP A 223 10.32 7.39 11.37
N PRO A 224 10.54 8.21 10.31
CA PRO A 224 11.86 8.72 9.96
C PRO A 224 12.39 9.69 11.03
N ARG A 225 13.69 9.99 11.01
CA ARG A 225 14.26 10.98 11.92
C ARG A 225 13.80 12.39 11.57
N ASP A 226 13.70 13.24 12.58
CA ASP A 226 13.45 14.67 12.39
C ASP A 226 14.65 15.33 11.69
N HIS A 227 14.44 15.78 10.46
CA HIS A 227 15.43 16.60 9.75
C HIS A 227 15.42 18.02 10.31
N VAL A 228 16.47 18.36 11.05
CA VAL A 228 16.74 19.74 11.47
C VAL A 228 17.75 20.39 10.51
N PRO A 229 17.60 21.68 10.17
CA PRO A 229 18.62 22.42 9.43
C PRO A 229 19.98 22.30 10.13
N LEU A 230 21.06 22.17 9.35
CA LEU A 230 22.43 21.99 9.88
C LEU A 230 22.78 23.03 10.96
N ALA A 231 22.40 24.30 10.74
CA ALA A 231 22.59 25.39 11.70
C ALA A 231 21.92 25.14 13.07
N GLN A 232 20.80 24.44 13.11
CA GLN A 232 20.09 24.07 14.35
C GLN A 232 20.66 22.80 14.98
N ALA A 233 21.20 21.87 14.18
CA ALA A 233 21.87 20.67 14.66
C ALA A 233 23.19 21.03 15.38
N GLU A 234 23.97 21.94 14.81
CA GLU A 234 25.24 22.42 15.38
C GLU A 234 25.02 23.27 16.65
N GLY A 235 23.91 24.02 16.73
CA GLY A 235 23.58 24.85 17.89
C GLY A 235 23.17 24.10 19.16
N LYS A 236 22.78 22.81 19.06
CA LYS A 236 22.44 21.96 20.22
C LYS A 236 23.65 21.26 20.84
N GLY A 237 24.84 21.37 20.25
CA GLY A 237 26.08 20.77 20.75
C GLY A 237 26.84 21.57 21.82
N SER A 238 26.37 22.77 22.20
CA SER A 238 27.16 23.71 23.03
C SER A 238 26.38 24.45 24.12
N ALA A 239 25.42 23.80 24.79
CA ALA A 239 24.88 24.32 26.04
C ALA A 239 25.57 23.64 27.24
N PRO A 240 26.40 24.33 28.05
CA PRO A 240 26.93 23.76 29.27
C PRO A 240 25.79 23.53 30.26
N ALA A 241 25.86 22.39 30.96
CA ALA A 241 24.91 22.00 32.00
C ALA A 241 24.70 23.17 32.99
N LYS A 242 23.48 23.72 33.02
CA LYS A 242 23.09 24.64 34.08
C LYS A 242 23.10 23.88 35.40
N GLU A 243 24.01 24.27 36.29
CA GLU A 243 24.03 23.90 37.70
C GLU A 243 22.63 23.99 38.29
N LYS A 244 22.22 22.91 38.97
CA LYS A 244 21.05 22.90 39.84
C LYS A 244 21.32 23.89 40.98
N ALA A 245 20.69 25.05 40.95
CA ALA A 245 20.62 25.94 42.09
C ALA A 245 19.87 25.23 43.24
N GLU A 246 20.57 25.05 44.36
CA GLU A 246 20.02 24.60 45.64
C GLU A 246 18.90 25.54 46.09
N LYS A 247 17.76 24.97 46.50
CA LYS A 247 16.72 25.69 47.22
C LYS A 247 17.16 25.88 48.67
N PRO A 248 17.14 27.11 49.24
CA PRO A 248 17.36 27.27 50.67
C PRO A 248 16.14 26.80 51.46
N ALA A 249 16.40 26.09 52.55
CA ALA A 249 15.43 25.56 53.48
C ALA A 249 14.70 26.68 54.25
N GLU A 250 13.38 26.72 54.16
CA GLU A 250 12.51 27.47 55.08
C GLU A 250 12.53 26.79 56.45
N LYS A 251 13.09 27.49 57.44
CA LYS A 251 12.89 27.21 58.86
C LYS A 251 11.49 27.66 59.27
N LYS A 252 10.72 26.75 59.85
CA LYS A 252 9.54 27.05 60.65
C LYS A 252 9.99 27.50 62.04
N ASP A 253 9.53 28.68 62.45
CA ASP A 253 9.29 29.06 63.85
C ASP A 253 7.82 29.48 63.96
#